data_AF-A0A6G4VHL2-F1
#
_entry.id   AF-A0A6G4VHL2-F1
#
_cell.length_a   1.000
_cell.length_b   1.000
_cell.length_c   1.000
_cell.angle_alpha   90.00
_cell.angle_beta   90.00
_cell.angle_gamma   90.00
#
_symmetry.space_group_name_H-M   'P 1'
#
loop_
_entity.id
_entity.type
_entity.pdbx_description
1 polymer ?
#
loop_
_entity_poly.entity_id
_entity_poly.type
_entity_poly.pdbx_seq_one_letter_code
_entity_poly.pdbx_strand_id
1 'polypeptide(L)'
;MAGRGRAPWWMVGLLLAGLVGCGSAGSDTAATEVQRLLDRRAQAVLDRSASAYVATQVPAGERTAARTEFERLRALPLASWSYRVTGFHRSGDRATAEADLRYRIDGYDKAPLVAARTLALSRADGRWYVASDRPAEDASEQLWEQGAVQVVRGEHSLVLGVGQTAKALRGYADRADRAVPAVREAWGEDWPERVVVLVPKSLEEMAELLGAPASGYRGIAAVTTGEVSEANGGSSGA
;
A
#
# COMPACT_ATOMS: atom_id res chain seq x y z
N MET A 1 -79.52 10.98 35.59
CA MET A 1 -78.92 12.20 36.17
C MET A 1 -77.52 12.32 35.60
N ALA A 2 -77.34 13.16 34.57
CA ALA A 2 -76.65 14.46 34.65
C ALA A 2 -75.15 14.31 35.01
N GLY A 3 -74.17 14.77 34.23
CA GLY A 3 -74.18 15.97 33.40
C GLY A 3 -73.09 16.00 32.32
N ARG A 4 -73.26 17.03 31.48
CA ARG A 4 -72.46 17.45 30.32
C ARG A 4 -71.12 18.06 30.73
N GLY A 5 -70.10 17.90 29.89
CA GLY A 5 -68.91 18.76 29.82
C GLY A 5 -68.39 18.81 28.38
N ARG A 6 -68.23 20.02 27.82
CA ARG A 6 -67.85 20.31 26.42
C ARG A 6 -66.32 20.47 26.28
N ALA A 7 -65.86 20.29 25.03
CA ALA A 7 -64.49 20.35 24.46
C ALA A 7 -63.72 21.70 24.68
N PRO A 8 -62.41 21.87 24.34
CA PRO A 8 -61.87 21.74 22.96
C PRO A 8 -60.42 21.20 22.77
N TRP A 9 -60.14 20.87 21.51
CA TRP A 9 -58.84 20.70 20.84
C TRP A 9 -57.76 21.73 21.25
N TRP A 10 -56.51 21.28 21.39
CA TRP A 10 -55.32 21.91 20.80
C TRP A 10 -54.28 20.86 20.40
N MET A 11 -53.89 20.88 19.13
CA MET A 11 -52.71 20.24 18.56
C MET A 11 -51.48 21.10 18.83
N VAL A 12 -50.41 20.54 19.42
CA VAL A 12 -49.01 20.97 19.26
C VAL A 12 -48.20 19.72 19.64
N GLY A 13 -47.27 19.15 18.89
CA GLY A 13 -46.42 19.65 17.81
C GLY A 13 -45.10 18.91 17.99
N LEU A 14 -44.90 17.86 17.19
CA LEU A 14 -43.77 16.94 17.23
C LEU A 14 -42.48 17.70 16.84
N LEU A 15 -41.61 18.02 17.80
CA LEU A 15 -40.28 18.56 17.54
C LEU A 15 -39.27 17.41 17.42
N LEU A 16 -39.28 16.76 16.25
CA LEU A 16 -38.12 15.98 15.77
C LEU A 16 -37.08 17.00 15.28
N ALA A 17 -36.10 17.31 16.13
CA ALA A 17 -34.92 18.05 15.74
C ALA A 17 -34.07 17.16 14.81
N GLY A 18 -34.25 17.34 13.50
CA GLY A 18 -33.36 16.78 12.48
C GLY A 18 -32.00 17.50 12.52
N LEU A 19 -31.02 16.88 13.17
CA LEU A 19 -29.61 17.23 12.97
C LEU A 19 -29.19 16.73 11.59
N VAL A 20 -29.23 17.64 10.62
CA VAL A 20 -28.77 17.41 9.24
C VAL A 20 -27.25 17.18 9.25
N GLY A 21 -26.84 15.95 8.95
CA GLY A 21 -25.44 15.58 8.73
C GLY A 21 -24.90 16.17 7.42
N CYS A 22 -24.38 17.39 7.46
CA CYS A 22 -23.59 17.97 6.36
C CYS A 22 -22.10 17.59 6.41
N GLY A 23 -21.66 16.86 7.43
CA GLY A 23 -20.26 16.43 7.58
C GLY A 23 -19.86 15.28 6.65
N SER A 24 -20.77 14.33 6.40
CA SER A 24 -20.48 13.15 5.56
C SER A 24 -20.26 13.53 4.10
N ALA A 25 -21.17 14.29 3.49
CA ALA A 25 -21.06 14.65 2.07
C ALA A 25 -19.77 15.43 1.72
N GLY A 26 -19.32 16.32 2.61
CA GLY A 26 -18.04 17.03 2.44
C GLY A 26 -16.82 16.13 2.66
N SER A 27 -16.93 15.15 3.55
CA SER A 27 -15.90 14.12 3.77
C SER A 27 -15.79 13.18 2.58
N ASP A 28 -16.91 12.70 2.05
CA ASP A 28 -16.98 11.78 0.90
C ASP A 28 -16.39 12.41 -0.36
N THR A 29 -16.69 13.69 -0.59
CA THR A 29 -16.09 14.47 -1.69
C THR A 29 -14.58 14.56 -1.53
N ALA A 30 -14.09 14.90 -0.33
CA ALA A 30 -12.66 15.02 -0.06
C ALA A 30 -11.93 13.66 -0.17
N ALA A 31 -12.51 12.58 0.34
CA ALA A 31 -11.97 11.23 0.19
C ALA A 31 -11.85 10.85 -1.30
N THR A 32 -12.84 11.19 -2.12
CA THR A 32 -12.79 10.97 -3.57
C THR A 32 -11.70 11.81 -4.26
N GLU A 33 -11.49 13.06 -3.85
CA GLU A 33 -10.39 13.89 -4.33
C GLU A 33 -9.01 13.30 -3.98
N VAL A 34 -8.88 12.75 -2.78
CA VAL A 34 -7.67 12.07 -2.31
C VAL A 34 -7.43 10.78 -3.08
N GLN A 35 -8.46 9.97 -3.34
CA GLN A 35 -8.32 8.80 -4.22
C GLN A 35 -7.77 9.20 -5.59
N ARG A 36 -8.33 10.24 -6.23
CA ARG A 36 -7.82 10.74 -7.51
C ARG A 36 -6.39 11.28 -7.44
N LEU A 37 -5.97 11.82 -6.29
CA LEU A 37 -4.58 12.22 -6.05
C LEU A 37 -3.66 11.01 -6.05
N LEU A 38 -4.04 9.94 -5.35
CA LEU A 38 -3.25 8.71 -5.28
C LEU A 38 -3.24 7.95 -6.61
N ASP A 39 -4.32 8.00 -7.38
CA ASP A 39 -4.37 7.46 -8.74
C ASP A 39 -3.34 8.15 -9.65
N ARG A 40 -3.25 9.48 -9.60
CA ARG A 40 -2.21 10.23 -10.34
C ARG A 40 -0.80 9.92 -9.87
N ARG A 41 -0.60 9.77 -8.56
CA ARG A 41 0.69 9.39 -7.97
C ARG A 41 1.11 8.00 -8.46
N ALA A 42 0.18 7.05 -8.41
CA ALA A 42 0.37 5.69 -8.89
C ALA A 42 0.73 5.66 -10.38
N GLN A 43 0.01 6.42 -11.19
CA GLN A 43 0.29 6.48 -12.61
C GLN A 43 1.65 7.12 -12.91
N ALA A 44 2.06 8.14 -12.13
CA ALA A 44 3.41 8.70 -12.26
C ALA A 44 4.52 7.68 -11.94
N VAL A 45 4.30 6.74 -11.02
CA VAL A 45 5.22 5.63 -10.76
C VAL A 45 5.30 4.70 -11.97
N LEU A 46 4.15 4.29 -12.51
CA LEU A 46 4.08 3.38 -13.67
C LEU A 46 4.67 4.01 -14.94
N ASP A 47 4.38 5.28 -15.20
CA ASP A 47 4.92 6.04 -16.33
C ASP A 47 6.39 6.45 -16.14
N ARG A 48 6.97 6.16 -14.96
CA ARG A 48 8.32 6.59 -14.56
C ARG A 48 8.50 8.12 -14.71
N SER A 49 7.46 8.88 -14.38
CA SER A 49 7.45 10.35 -14.47
C SER A 49 7.76 11.00 -13.11
N ALA A 50 9.03 11.34 -12.90
CA ALA A 50 9.48 12.01 -11.68
C ALA A 50 8.78 13.36 -11.45
N SER A 51 8.54 14.12 -12.53
CA SER A 51 7.86 15.43 -12.43
C SER A 51 6.40 15.29 -12.03
N ALA A 52 5.68 14.31 -12.59
CA ALA A 52 4.30 14.03 -12.22
C ALA A 52 4.19 13.53 -10.78
N TYR A 53 5.12 12.68 -10.34
CA TYR A 53 5.16 12.18 -8.96
C TYR A 53 5.41 13.33 -7.96
N VAL A 54 6.41 14.18 -8.22
CA VAL A 54 6.71 15.35 -7.38
C VAL A 54 5.53 16.33 -7.36
N ALA A 55 4.76 16.45 -8.44
CA ALA A 55 3.57 17.30 -8.48
C ALA A 55 2.42 16.81 -7.56
N THR A 56 2.48 15.57 -7.06
CA THR A 56 1.53 15.05 -6.06
C THR A 56 1.92 15.40 -4.62
N GLN A 57 3.11 15.95 -4.40
CA GLN A 57 3.67 16.26 -3.09
C GLN A 57 3.38 17.71 -2.71
N VAL A 58 3.36 17.99 -1.40
CA VAL A 58 3.15 19.36 -0.90
C VAL A 58 4.17 20.31 -1.52
N PRO A 59 3.76 21.43 -2.15
CA PRO A 59 4.69 22.30 -2.88
C PRO A 59 5.83 22.90 -2.05
N ALA A 60 5.56 23.16 -0.76
CA ALA A 60 6.50 23.64 0.25
C ALA A 60 7.28 22.52 0.95
N GLY A 61 7.00 21.25 0.63
CA GLY A 61 7.69 20.10 1.20
C GLY A 61 9.07 19.86 0.61
N GLU A 62 9.78 18.89 1.17
CA GLU A 62 11.13 18.50 0.75
C GLU A 62 11.12 17.78 -0.62
N ARG A 63 11.09 18.55 -1.71
CA ARG A 63 11.09 18.01 -3.08
C ARG A 63 12.26 17.05 -3.36
N THR A 64 13.39 17.26 -2.70
CA THR A 64 14.55 16.35 -2.79
C THR A 64 14.21 14.97 -2.24
N ALA A 65 13.58 14.90 -1.05
CA ALA A 65 13.16 13.64 -0.46
C ALA A 65 12.17 12.89 -1.36
N ALA A 66 11.16 13.60 -1.90
CA ALA A 66 10.21 13.03 -2.84
C ALA A 66 10.87 12.48 -4.12
N ARG A 67 11.88 13.19 -4.65
CA ARG A 67 12.67 12.69 -5.79
C ARG A 67 13.46 11.45 -5.39
N THR A 68 14.12 11.46 -4.23
CA THR A 68 14.88 10.30 -3.74
C THR A 68 13.98 9.07 -3.57
N GLU A 69 12.79 9.22 -2.99
CA GLU A 69 11.79 8.14 -2.90
C GLU A 69 11.41 7.62 -4.29
N PHE A 70 11.09 8.52 -5.22
CA PHE A 70 10.76 8.16 -6.59
C PHE A 70 11.88 7.39 -7.30
N GLU A 71 13.14 7.79 -7.10
CA GLU A 71 14.30 7.12 -7.68
C GLU A 71 14.45 5.66 -7.20
N ARG A 72 14.02 5.37 -5.96
CA ARG A 72 13.99 4.00 -5.42
C ARG A 72 12.87 3.19 -6.06
N LEU A 73 11.67 3.78 -6.16
CA LEU A 73 10.49 3.13 -6.76
C LEU A 73 10.67 2.84 -8.25
N ARG A 74 11.21 3.78 -9.03
CA ARG A 74 11.35 3.63 -10.49
C ARG A 74 12.31 2.50 -10.89
N ALA A 75 13.17 2.06 -9.98
CA ALA A 75 14.09 0.95 -10.20
C ALA A 75 13.36 -0.41 -10.24
N LEU A 76 12.19 -0.49 -9.59
CA LEU A 76 11.40 -1.71 -9.52
C LEU A 76 10.73 -2.01 -10.88
N PRO A 77 10.75 -3.27 -11.32
CA PRO A 77 10.06 -3.67 -12.53
C PRO A 77 8.60 -3.95 -12.24
N LEU A 78 7.80 -2.90 -12.14
CA LEU A 78 6.38 -2.98 -11.78
C LEU A 78 5.49 -3.25 -13.01
N ALA A 79 4.56 -4.19 -12.90
CA ALA A 79 3.46 -4.39 -13.85
C ALA A 79 2.19 -3.63 -13.43
N SER A 80 2.02 -3.38 -12.14
CA SER A 80 0.92 -2.57 -11.62
C SER A 80 1.29 -1.92 -10.30
N TRP A 81 0.70 -0.75 -10.04
CA TRP A 81 0.84 0.03 -8.82
C TRP A 81 -0.45 0.83 -8.64
N SER A 82 -1.12 0.71 -7.50
CA SER A 82 -2.38 1.39 -7.23
C SER A 82 -2.62 1.55 -5.74
N TYR A 83 -3.32 2.59 -5.35
CA TYR A 83 -3.79 2.77 -3.98
C TYR A 83 -5.30 2.60 -3.92
N ARG A 84 -5.81 2.01 -2.84
CA ARG A 84 -7.23 2.06 -2.48
C ARG A 84 -7.36 2.70 -1.12
N VAL A 85 -7.98 3.87 -1.04
CA VAL A 85 -8.30 4.49 0.25
C VAL A 85 -9.32 3.62 0.99
N THR A 86 -8.99 3.26 2.23
CA THR A 86 -9.80 2.41 3.11
C THR A 86 -10.33 3.18 4.33
N GLY A 87 -9.66 4.27 4.72
CA GLY A 87 -10.08 5.16 5.80
C GLY A 87 -9.69 6.60 5.50
N PHE A 88 -10.49 7.57 5.95
CA PHE A 88 -10.22 8.99 5.72
C PHE A 88 -10.69 9.85 6.89
N HIS A 89 -9.76 10.62 7.46
CA HIS A 89 -10.00 11.46 8.63
C HIS A 89 -9.50 12.87 8.35
N ARG A 90 -10.42 13.83 8.24
CA ARG A 90 -10.10 15.23 7.89
C ARG A 90 -10.18 16.16 9.09
N SER A 91 -9.23 17.09 9.19
CA SER A 91 -9.26 18.23 10.11
C SER A 91 -8.80 19.50 9.37
N GLY A 92 -9.77 20.32 8.94
CA GLY A 92 -9.52 21.54 8.19
C GLY A 92 -8.81 21.27 6.85
N ASP A 93 -7.61 21.83 6.70
CA ASP A 93 -6.73 21.66 5.53
C ASP A 93 -5.70 20.53 5.71
N ARG A 94 -5.86 19.68 6.73
CA ARG A 94 -5.09 18.45 6.92
C ARG A 94 -6.01 17.24 6.90
N ALA A 95 -5.46 16.10 6.51
CA ALA A 95 -6.14 14.83 6.64
C ALA A 95 -5.15 13.66 6.81
N THR A 96 -5.65 12.56 7.35
CA THR A 96 -5.00 11.26 7.33
C THR A 96 -5.83 10.32 6.48
N ALA A 97 -5.21 9.59 5.58
CA ALA A 97 -5.84 8.51 4.83
C ALA A 97 -5.15 7.19 5.14
N GLU A 98 -5.94 6.16 5.42
CA GLU A 98 -5.50 4.77 5.38
C GLU A 98 -5.71 4.26 3.96
N ALA A 99 -4.76 3.50 3.43
CA ALA A 99 -4.88 2.94 2.10
C ALA A 99 -4.18 1.58 1.95
N ASP A 100 -4.75 0.72 1.12
CA ASP A 100 -4.05 -0.44 0.58
C ASP A 100 -3.21 0.00 -0.62
N LEU A 101 -1.88 -0.12 -0.55
CA LEU A 101 -1.02 -0.10 -1.72
C LEU A 101 -1.00 -1.51 -2.34
N ARG A 102 -1.50 -1.63 -3.56
CA ARG A 102 -1.51 -2.86 -4.35
C ARG A 102 -0.52 -2.77 -5.49
N TYR A 103 0.43 -3.71 -5.57
CA TYR A 103 1.42 -3.71 -6.65
C TYR A 103 1.75 -5.13 -7.13
N ARG A 104 2.30 -5.20 -8.34
CA ARG A 104 2.85 -6.44 -8.92
C ARG A 104 4.19 -6.16 -9.55
N ILE A 105 5.11 -7.07 -9.35
CA ILE A 105 6.37 -7.18 -10.08
C ILE A 105 6.09 -7.91 -11.40
N ASP A 106 6.51 -7.26 -12.48
CA ASP A 106 6.30 -7.72 -13.85
C ASP A 106 6.93 -9.09 -14.10
N GLY A 107 6.07 -10.04 -14.46
CA GLY A 107 6.46 -11.42 -14.77
C GLY A 107 6.72 -12.32 -13.56
N TYR A 108 6.45 -11.88 -12.32
CA TYR A 108 6.65 -12.68 -11.11
C TYR A 108 5.34 -12.87 -10.33
N ASP A 109 4.53 -11.82 -10.18
CA ASP A 109 3.34 -11.88 -9.32
C ASP A 109 2.06 -12.18 -10.12
N LYS A 110 1.38 -13.28 -9.76
CA LYS A 110 0.06 -13.63 -10.32
C LYS A 110 -1.06 -12.74 -9.76
N ALA A 111 -0.98 -12.40 -8.48
CA ALA A 111 -1.91 -11.53 -7.76
C ALA A 111 -1.14 -10.34 -7.15
N PRO A 112 -1.78 -9.19 -6.94
CA PRO A 112 -1.10 -8.05 -6.32
C PRO A 112 -0.74 -8.35 -4.86
N LEU A 113 0.49 -8.01 -4.47
CA LEU A 113 0.84 -7.85 -3.07
C LEU A 113 0.13 -6.61 -2.51
N VAL A 114 -0.23 -6.68 -1.23
CA VAL A 114 -0.92 -5.60 -0.53
C VAL A 114 -0.09 -5.11 0.64
N ALA A 115 0.26 -3.82 0.65
CA ALA A 115 0.91 -3.16 1.77
C ALA A 115 -0.01 -2.09 2.34
N ALA A 116 -0.36 -2.18 3.63
CA ALA A 116 -1.18 -1.15 4.29
C ALA A 116 -0.35 0.12 4.54
N ARG A 117 -0.94 1.28 4.21
CA ARG A 117 -0.30 2.60 4.23
C ARG A 117 -1.09 3.58 5.07
N THR A 118 -0.36 4.48 5.73
CA THR A 118 -0.90 5.68 6.36
C THR A 118 -0.32 6.91 5.68
N LEU A 119 -1.19 7.71 5.07
CA LEU A 119 -0.82 8.92 4.34
C LEU A 119 -1.24 10.16 5.14
N ALA A 120 -0.28 11.06 5.34
CA ALA A 120 -0.57 12.42 5.80
C ALA A 120 -0.77 13.33 4.59
N LEU A 121 -1.83 14.13 4.63
CA LEU A 121 -2.27 14.96 3.51
C LEU A 121 -2.40 16.40 3.98
N SER A 122 -2.08 17.34 3.08
CA SER A 122 -2.38 18.75 3.27
C SER A 122 -3.05 19.34 2.05
N ARG A 123 -3.88 20.36 2.29
CA ARG A 123 -4.58 21.10 1.26
C ARG A 123 -3.90 22.45 1.05
N ALA A 124 -3.61 22.76 -0.20
CA ALA A 124 -3.09 24.06 -0.62
C ALA A 124 -3.79 24.47 -1.92
N ASP A 125 -4.18 25.74 -2.04
CA ASP A 125 -4.86 26.27 -3.24
C ASP A 125 -6.07 25.43 -3.70
N GLY A 126 -6.84 24.93 -2.72
CA GLY A 126 -8.03 24.11 -2.97
C GLY A 126 -7.75 22.66 -3.38
N ARG A 127 -6.49 22.21 -3.41
CA ARG A 127 -6.09 20.86 -3.86
C ARG A 127 -5.37 20.10 -2.75
N TRP A 128 -5.59 18.78 -2.72
CA TRP A 128 -4.89 17.88 -1.81
C TRP A 128 -3.51 17.48 -2.37
N TYR A 129 -2.57 17.32 -1.45
CA TYR A 129 -1.20 16.88 -1.69
C TYR A 129 -0.79 15.85 -0.64
N VAL A 130 0.10 14.93 -1.02
CA VAL A 130 0.74 13.99 -0.10
C VAL A 130 1.84 14.73 0.64
N ALA A 131 1.78 14.74 1.96
CA ALA A 131 2.81 15.26 2.85
C ALA A 131 3.77 14.15 3.31
N SER A 132 3.24 12.94 3.52
CA SER A 132 4.03 11.73 3.75
C SER A 132 3.22 10.48 3.44
N ASP A 133 3.91 9.42 3.02
CA ASP A 133 3.38 8.08 2.80
C ASP A 133 4.27 7.11 3.60
N ARG A 134 3.70 6.39 4.57
CA ARG A 134 4.43 5.46 5.45
C ARG A 134 3.67 4.14 5.59
N PRO A 135 4.32 3.04 6.00
CA PRO A 135 3.61 1.85 6.45
C PRO A 135 2.60 2.20 7.54
N ALA A 136 1.48 1.47 7.58
CA ALA A 136 0.59 1.49 8.75
C ALA A 136 1.31 0.92 9.98
N GLU A 137 0.79 1.17 11.19
CA GLU A 137 1.46 0.81 12.46
C GLU A 137 1.85 -0.67 12.56
N ASP A 138 0.97 -1.57 12.10
CA ASP A 138 1.19 -3.02 12.12
C ASP A 138 1.67 -3.58 10.75
N ALA A 139 2.06 -2.71 9.81
CA ALA A 139 2.50 -3.12 8.48
C ALA A 139 4.02 -3.12 8.36
N SER A 140 4.56 -4.16 7.73
CA SER A 140 5.99 -4.24 7.44
C SER A 140 6.44 -3.17 6.44
N GLU A 141 7.67 -2.68 6.65
CA GLU A 141 8.36 -1.87 5.67
C GLU A 141 8.57 -2.64 4.36
N GLN A 142 8.64 -1.90 3.26
CA GLN A 142 8.94 -2.45 1.95
C GLN A 142 10.41 -2.22 1.59
N LEU A 143 11.00 -3.10 0.79
CA LEU A 143 12.44 -3.06 0.49
C LEU A 143 12.89 -1.71 -0.10
N TRP A 144 12.07 -1.06 -0.93
CA TRP A 144 12.40 0.25 -1.51
C TRP A 144 12.37 1.41 -0.49
N GLU A 145 11.82 1.19 0.70
CA GLU A 145 11.80 2.18 1.79
C GLU A 145 13.13 2.19 2.54
N GLN A 146 13.80 1.03 2.60
CA GLN A 146 15.10 0.83 3.24
C GLN A 146 16.26 1.47 2.49
N GLY A 147 16.10 1.76 1.19
CA GLY A 147 17.12 2.50 0.42
C GLY A 147 17.07 2.34 -1.09
N ALA A 148 18.17 2.71 -1.74
CA ALA A 148 18.33 2.55 -3.19
C ALA A 148 18.34 1.07 -3.58
N VAL A 149 17.35 0.66 -4.37
CA VAL A 149 17.19 -0.73 -4.81
C VAL A 149 18.10 -0.98 -6.02
N GLN A 150 18.93 -2.00 -5.91
CA GLN A 150 19.63 -2.62 -7.03
C GLN A 150 18.85 -3.85 -7.50
N VAL A 151 18.74 -3.99 -8.80
CA VAL A 151 17.98 -5.07 -9.44
C VAL A 151 18.92 -5.92 -10.28
N VAL A 152 18.93 -7.22 -10.03
CA VAL A 152 19.62 -8.22 -10.85
C VAL A 152 18.59 -9.23 -11.34
N ARG A 153 18.55 -9.44 -12.67
CA ARG A 153 17.73 -10.48 -13.30
C ARG A 153 18.60 -11.69 -13.60
N GLY A 154 18.15 -12.86 -13.16
CA GLY A 154 18.62 -14.17 -13.57
C GLY A 154 17.71 -14.78 -14.65
N GLU A 155 17.89 -16.06 -14.89
CA GLU A 155 17.07 -16.86 -15.81
C GLU A 155 15.66 -17.11 -15.24
N HIS A 156 15.60 -17.47 -13.95
CA HIS A 156 14.38 -17.75 -13.23
C HIS A 156 14.14 -16.79 -12.05
N SER A 157 15.12 -15.93 -11.75
CA SER A 157 15.10 -15.11 -10.54
C SER A 157 15.12 -13.60 -10.81
N LEU A 158 14.48 -12.85 -9.92
CA LEU A 158 14.66 -11.42 -9.77
C LEU A 158 15.19 -11.14 -8.37
N VAL A 159 16.42 -10.63 -8.28
CA VAL A 159 17.03 -10.25 -7.01
C VAL A 159 16.92 -8.74 -6.84
N LEU A 160 16.25 -8.31 -5.77
CA LEU A 160 16.13 -6.92 -5.36
C LEU A 160 16.96 -6.74 -4.08
N GLY A 161 17.91 -5.80 -4.07
CA GLY A 161 18.77 -5.61 -2.92
C GLY A 161 19.02 -4.15 -2.56
N VAL A 162 19.18 -3.90 -1.27
CA VAL A 162 19.52 -2.58 -0.71
C VAL A 162 20.83 -2.67 0.05
N GLY A 163 21.73 -1.71 -0.16
CA GLY A 163 23.04 -1.71 0.50
C GLY A 163 23.99 -2.84 0.09
N GLN A 164 23.61 -3.64 -0.92
CA GLN A 164 24.39 -4.77 -1.44
C GLN A 164 25.23 -4.37 -2.65
N THR A 165 26.26 -5.17 -2.95
CA THR A 165 27.01 -5.03 -4.21
C THR A 165 26.33 -5.82 -5.33
N ALA A 166 26.40 -5.33 -6.57
CA ALA A 166 25.90 -6.07 -7.73
C ALA A 166 26.51 -7.49 -7.86
N LYS A 167 27.77 -7.68 -7.43
CA LYS A 167 28.42 -9.00 -7.40
C LYS A 167 27.76 -9.95 -6.40
N ALA A 168 27.43 -9.46 -5.20
CA ALA A 168 26.72 -10.25 -4.20
C ALA A 168 25.32 -10.64 -4.69
N LEU A 169 24.58 -9.69 -5.27
CA LEU A 169 23.24 -9.93 -5.82
C LEU A 169 23.24 -10.97 -6.95
N ARG A 170 24.22 -10.92 -7.87
CA ARG A 170 24.39 -11.98 -8.88
C ARG A 170 24.63 -13.35 -8.26
N GLY A 171 25.42 -13.43 -7.18
CA GLY A 171 25.61 -14.68 -6.46
C GLY A 171 24.31 -15.26 -5.89
N TYR A 172 23.34 -14.43 -5.49
CA TYR A 172 22.02 -14.90 -5.09
C TYR A 172 21.20 -15.36 -6.30
N ALA A 173 21.24 -14.61 -7.41
CA ALA A 173 20.55 -14.98 -8.65
C ALA A 173 21.03 -16.36 -9.15
N ASP A 174 22.35 -16.58 -9.23
CA ASP A 174 22.94 -17.85 -9.68
C ASP A 174 22.54 -19.03 -8.77
N ARG A 175 22.33 -18.79 -7.47
CA ARG A 175 21.86 -19.83 -6.54
C ARG A 175 20.38 -20.13 -6.73
N ALA A 176 19.57 -19.10 -6.88
CA ALA A 176 18.14 -19.23 -7.13
C ALA A 176 17.89 -19.95 -8.47
N ASP A 177 18.55 -19.52 -9.54
CA ASP A 177 18.40 -20.11 -10.88
C ASP A 177 18.82 -21.58 -10.92
N ARG A 178 19.86 -21.98 -10.18
CA ARG A 178 20.22 -23.40 -10.04
C ARG A 178 19.21 -24.21 -9.23
N ALA A 179 18.48 -23.59 -8.31
CA ALA A 179 17.52 -24.27 -7.46
C ALA A 179 16.18 -24.51 -8.16
N VAL A 180 15.77 -23.62 -9.08
CA VAL A 180 14.46 -23.69 -9.74
C VAL A 180 14.23 -25.01 -10.48
N PRO A 181 15.16 -25.54 -11.30
CA PRO A 181 14.99 -26.86 -11.93
C PRO A 181 14.79 -27.99 -10.91
N ALA A 182 15.52 -27.98 -9.79
CA ALA A 182 15.36 -28.98 -8.73
C ALA A 182 13.99 -28.89 -8.04
N VAL A 183 13.44 -27.68 -7.88
CA VAL A 183 12.08 -27.49 -7.37
C VAL A 183 11.04 -27.97 -8.38
N ARG A 184 11.23 -27.70 -9.68
CA ARG A 184 10.37 -28.23 -10.76
C ARG A 184 10.34 -29.77 -10.75
N GLU A 185 11.48 -30.42 -10.60
CA GLU A 185 11.54 -31.89 -10.51
C GLU A 185 10.73 -32.43 -9.32
N ALA A 186 10.71 -31.70 -8.20
CA ALA A 186 9.99 -32.11 -7.00
C ALA A 186 8.49 -31.75 -7.02
N TRP A 187 8.11 -30.60 -7.58
CA TRP A 187 6.77 -30.03 -7.48
C TRP A 187 5.99 -30.03 -8.80
N GLY A 188 6.62 -30.37 -9.91
CA GLY A 188 6.05 -30.25 -11.25
C GLY A 188 6.05 -28.81 -11.78
N GLU A 189 5.24 -28.57 -12.79
CA GLU A 189 5.20 -27.33 -13.59
C GLU A 189 4.00 -26.43 -13.27
N ASP A 190 3.22 -26.75 -12.24
CA ASP A 190 2.00 -26.01 -11.85
C ASP A 190 2.28 -24.63 -11.22
N TRP A 191 3.55 -24.22 -11.19
CA TRP A 191 4.01 -22.95 -10.65
C TRP A 191 4.85 -22.19 -11.69
N PRO A 192 5.02 -20.86 -11.56
CA PRO A 192 5.60 -20.04 -12.63
C PRO A 192 7.08 -20.29 -12.96
N GLU A 193 7.78 -21.15 -12.22
CA GLU A 193 9.24 -21.34 -12.31
C GLU A 193 10.02 -20.03 -12.19
N ARG A 194 9.49 -19.10 -11.40
CA ARG A 194 10.05 -17.77 -11.19
C ARG A 194 10.00 -17.37 -9.73
N VAL A 195 11.06 -16.72 -9.26
CA VAL A 195 11.21 -16.34 -7.85
C VAL A 195 11.75 -14.92 -7.71
N VAL A 196 11.19 -14.17 -6.75
CA VAL A 196 11.75 -12.90 -6.30
C VAL A 196 12.54 -13.13 -5.02
N VAL A 197 13.77 -12.61 -4.97
CA VAL A 197 14.64 -12.69 -3.79
C VAL A 197 14.90 -11.28 -3.28
N LEU A 198 14.49 -11.00 -2.04
CA LEU A 198 14.77 -9.72 -1.38
C LEU A 198 16.05 -9.85 -0.54
N VAL A 199 16.98 -8.91 -0.72
CA VAL A 199 18.29 -8.92 -0.06
C VAL A 199 18.50 -7.57 0.66
N PRO A 200 17.98 -7.42 1.90
CA PRO A 200 18.21 -6.23 2.72
C PRO A 200 19.69 -6.10 3.11
N LYS A 201 20.09 -4.96 3.67
CA LYS A 201 21.49 -4.69 4.04
C LYS A 201 21.92 -5.48 5.29
N SER A 202 20.98 -5.74 6.21
CA SER A 202 21.27 -6.39 7.49
C SER A 202 20.13 -7.30 7.95
N LEU A 203 20.38 -8.02 9.05
CA LEU A 203 19.38 -8.85 9.70
C LEU A 203 18.25 -8.00 10.30
N GLU A 204 18.57 -6.83 10.81
CA GLU A 204 17.61 -5.87 11.34
C GLU A 204 16.66 -5.37 10.24
N GLU A 205 17.20 -4.96 9.08
CA GLU A 205 16.38 -4.59 7.93
C GLU A 205 15.56 -5.78 7.41
N MET A 206 16.09 -7.01 7.46
CA MET A 206 15.29 -8.20 7.15
C MET A 206 14.13 -8.39 8.12
N ALA A 207 14.35 -8.11 9.40
CA ALA A 207 13.34 -8.25 10.43
C ALA A 207 12.19 -7.23 10.23
N GLU A 208 12.53 -6.01 9.82
CA GLU A 208 11.56 -4.96 9.45
C GLU A 208 10.69 -5.35 8.25
N LEU A 209 11.27 -5.97 7.20
CA LEU A 209 10.50 -6.50 6.07
C LEU A 209 9.50 -7.60 6.49
N LEU A 210 9.86 -8.36 7.52
CA LEU A 210 9.09 -9.51 7.99
C LEU A 210 8.17 -9.18 9.18
N GLY A 211 8.16 -7.92 9.64
CA GLY A 211 7.29 -7.48 10.74
C GLY A 211 7.56 -8.20 12.07
N ALA A 212 8.79 -8.67 12.32
CA ALA A 212 9.12 -9.44 13.52
C ALA A 212 10.52 -9.08 14.05
N PRO A 213 10.87 -9.40 15.31
CA PRO A 213 12.17 -9.04 15.87
C PRO A 213 13.32 -9.84 15.25
N ALA A 214 14.47 -9.18 15.04
CA ALA A 214 15.65 -9.79 14.40
C ALA A 214 16.19 -11.03 15.13
N SER A 215 15.98 -11.14 16.44
CA SER A 215 16.37 -12.31 17.23
C SER A 215 15.72 -13.61 16.74
N GLY A 216 14.49 -13.54 16.23
CA GLY A 216 13.77 -14.67 15.66
C GLY A 216 14.38 -15.20 14.35
N TYR A 217 15.23 -14.40 13.70
CA TYR A 217 15.84 -14.74 12.42
C TYR A 217 17.33 -15.06 12.49
N ARG A 218 17.94 -15.03 13.69
CA ARG A 218 19.34 -15.40 13.85
C ARG A 218 19.55 -16.88 13.52
N GLY A 219 20.53 -17.15 12.66
CA GLY A 219 20.84 -18.51 12.21
C GLY A 219 19.90 -19.04 11.12
N ILE A 220 18.92 -18.25 10.66
CA ILE A 220 18.10 -18.57 9.50
C ILE A 220 18.81 -18.06 8.24
N ALA A 221 19.00 -18.95 7.27
CA ALA A 221 19.69 -18.62 6.01
C ALA A 221 18.79 -17.85 5.02
N ALA A 222 17.49 -18.14 5.03
CA ALA A 222 16.48 -17.48 4.21
C ALA A 222 15.08 -17.72 4.81
N VAL A 223 14.17 -16.80 4.55
CA VAL A 223 12.73 -16.92 4.88
C VAL A 223 11.95 -16.89 3.58
N THR A 224 10.95 -17.77 3.46
CA THR A 224 9.96 -17.70 2.38
C THR A 224 8.64 -17.23 2.97
N THR A 225 8.03 -16.26 2.31
CA THR A 225 6.70 -15.76 2.65
C THR A 225 5.73 -16.17 1.56
N GLY A 226 4.49 -16.46 1.94
CA GLY A 226 3.42 -16.77 1.01
C GLY A 226 2.13 -16.18 1.55
N GLU A 227 1.38 -15.48 0.71
CA GLU A 227 0.03 -15.07 1.04
C GLU A 227 -0.94 -16.19 0.67
N VAL A 228 -1.63 -16.75 1.67
CA VAL A 228 -2.76 -17.63 1.43
C VAL A 228 -3.97 -16.73 1.18
N SER A 229 -4.40 -16.62 -0.08
CA SER A 229 -5.66 -15.93 -0.39
C SER A 229 -6.82 -16.74 0.19
N GLU A 230 -7.51 -16.23 1.23
CA GLU A 230 -8.80 -16.77 1.64
C GLU A 230 -9.82 -16.48 0.55
N ALA A 231 -10.16 -17.51 -0.23
CA ALA A 231 -11.31 -17.46 -1.12
C ALA A 231 -12.58 -17.46 -0.25
N ASN A 232 -13.17 -16.28 -0.02
CA ASN A 232 -14.49 -16.16 0.59
C ASN A 232 -15.57 -16.74 -0.34
N GLY A 233 -15.70 -18.06 -0.32
CA GLY A 233 -16.85 -18.81 -0.82
C GLY A 233 -17.97 -18.81 0.20
N GLY A 234 -18.76 -17.74 0.21
CA GLY A 234 -19.97 -17.61 1.02
C GLY A 234 -21.22 -17.66 0.16
N SER A 235 -21.45 -18.75 -0.57
CA SER A 235 -22.81 -19.09 -1.01
C SER A 235 -23.57 -19.62 0.21
N SER A 236 -24.60 -18.91 0.65
CA SER A 236 -25.70 -19.55 1.35
C SER A 236 -27.00 -18.99 0.81
N GLY A 237 -27.54 -19.72 -0.16
CA GLY A 237 -28.97 -19.76 -0.39
C GLY A 237 -29.48 -21.07 0.20
N ALA A 238 -30.41 -20.96 1.14
CA ALA A 238 -31.54 -21.85 1.36
C ALA A 238 -32.62 -21.02 2.05
#